data_AF-A0A2E2AW60-F1
#
_entry.id   AF-A0A2E2AW60-F1
#
_cell.length_a   1.000
_cell.length_b   1.000
_cell.length_c   1.000
_cell.angle_alpha   90.00
_cell.angle_beta   90.00
_cell.angle_gamma   90.00
#
_symmetry.space_group_name_H-M   'P 1'
#
loop_
_entity.id
_entity.type
_entity.pdbx_description
1 polymer ?
#
loop_
_entity_poly.entity_id
_entity_poly.type
_entity_poly.pdbx_seq_one_letter_code
_entity_poly.pdbx_strand_id
1 'polypeptide(L)'
;MSLNNIKQLFGDLIDWAKSQEVGQAYEASLLPPATDEQIQEYEQQSGMTLPEPLKVIYRICNGQTEDLTFESNPELEGVEIGLFPSSEEFELAYMLVPLSQLVSNTPMTEPEDEDDCNRMPGYELGWIGFGDNYGGDNIVLDMSPKTPESQRGRILLFNHEYAQATELAPSLEQYLQDIMDQIKCGKIAYDEDLGIAYTQEDE
;
A
#
# COMPACT_ATOMS: atom_id res chain seq x y z
N MET A 1 0.36 -10.13 -16.81
CA MET A 1 1.16 -9.79 -15.61
C MET A 1 2.23 -10.83 -15.40
N SER A 2 3.47 -10.42 -15.16
CA SER A 2 4.59 -11.29 -14.82
C SER A 2 4.84 -11.23 -13.30
N LEU A 3 4.48 -12.29 -12.57
CA LEU A 3 4.72 -12.36 -11.11
C LEU A 3 6.20 -12.18 -10.73
N ASN A 4 7.11 -12.65 -11.59
CA ASN A 4 8.55 -12.44 -11.39
C ASN A 4 8.95 -10.97 -11.53
N ASN A 5 8.27 -10.21 -12.40
CA ASN A 5 8.55 -8.79 -12.56
C ASN A 5 8.05 -8.00 -11.34
N ILE A 6 6.86 -8.30 -10.83
CA ILE A 6 6.35 -7.73 -9.57
C ILE A 6 7.34 -7.98 -8.42
N LYS A 7 7.83 -9.22 -8.31
CA LYS A 7 8.83 -9.59 -7.30
C LYS A 7 10.09 -8.73 -7.40
N GLN A 8 10.60 -8.53 -8.61
CA GLN A 8 11.80 -7.74 -8.85
C GLN A 8 11.55 -6.26 -8.53
N LEU A 9 10.50 -5.67 -9.10
CA LEU A 9 10.18 -4.24 -8.93
C LEU A 9 9.92 -3.88 -7.46
N PHE A 10 9.18 -4.71 -6.73
CA PHE A 10 8.93 -4.47 -5.31
C PHE A 10 10.20 -4.63 -4.46
N GLY A 11 11.06 -5.61 -4.79
CA GLY A 11 12.38 -5.75 -4.18
C GLY A 11 13.27 -4.54 -4.43
N ASP A 12 13.32 -4.05 -5.68
CA ASP A 12 14.09 -2.87 -6.07
C ASP A 12 13.61 -1.60 -5.34
N LEU A 13 12.29 -1.46 -5.13
CA LEU A 13 11.70 -0.36 -4.36
C LEU A 13 12.14 -0.40 -2.89
N ILE A 14 12.09 -1.57 -2.24
CA ILE A 14 12.58 -1.74 -0.87
C ILE A 14 14.07 -1.43 -0.78
N ASP A 15 14.88 -1.96 -1.70
CA ASP A 15 16.33 -1.73 -1.70
C ASP A 15 16.66 -0.25 -1.92
N TRP A 16 15.91 0.43 -2.78
CA TRP A 16 16.04 1.87 -2.99
C TRP A 16 15.67 2.66 -1.73
N ALA A 17 14.55 2.33 -1.07
CA ALA A 17 14.12 2.99 0.17
C ALA A 17 15.16 2.83 1.29
N LYS A 18 15.71 1.62 1.45
CA LYS A 18 16.80 1.32 2.40
C LYS A 18 18.11 2.03 2.06
N SER A 19 18.30 2.51 0.83
CA SER A 19 19.49 3.26 0.43
C SER A 19 19.41 4.75 0.75
N GLN A 20 18.23 5.25 1.15
CA GLN A 20 18.04 6.65 1.57
C GLN A 20 18.71 6.91 2.92
N GLU A 21 18.82 8.19 3.28
CA GLU A 21 19.43 8.59 4.56
C GLU A 21 18.74 8.01 5.79
N VAL A 22 17.42 7.82 5.70
CA VAL A 22 16.57 7.16 6.72
C VAL A 22 16.44 5.65 6.53
N GLY A 23 17.32 5.02 5.74
CA GLY A 23 17.21 3.61 5.36
C GLY A 23 17.11 2.63 6.53
N GLN A 24 17.67 2.97 7.69
CA GLN A 24 17.52 2.18 8.92
C GLN A 24 16.09 2.17 9.45
N ALA A 25 15.34 3.26 9.27
CA ALA A 25 13.93 3.35 9.64
C ALA A 25 13.08 2.45 8.74
N TYR A 26 13.33 2.49 7.42
CA TYR A 26 12.71 1.54 6.50
C TYR A 26 13.01 0.10 6.89
N GLU A 27 14.28 -0.25 7.16
CA GLU A 27 14.64 -1.61 7.55
C GLU A 27 13.94 -2.07 8.84
N ALA A 28 13.85 -1.19 9.84
CA ALA A 28 13.18 -1.50 11.10
C ALA A 28 11.65 -1.65 10.96
N SER A 29 11.03 -0.94 10.02
CA SER A 29 9.59 -0.98 9.80
C SER A 29 9.09 -2.28 9.18
N LEU A 30 9.92 -2.96 8.38
CA LEU A 30 9.50 -4.07 7.53
C LEU A 30 9.29 -5.34 8.34
N LEU A 31 8.07 -5.86 8.30
CA LEU A 31 7.76 -7.16 8.88
C LEU A 31 8.39 -8.30 8.05
N PRO A 32 8.76 -9.42 8.69
CA PRO A 32 9.26 -10.59 7.99
C PRO A 32 8.31 -11.05 6.87
N PRO A 33 8.81 -11.76 5.84
CA PRO A 33 7.97 -12.36 4.81
C PRO A 33 6.77 -13.12 5.38
N ALA A 34 5.59 -12.94 4.79
CA ALA A 34 4.40 -13.68 5.17
C ALA A 34 4.56 -15.18 4.85
N THR A 35 4.13 -16.03 5.78
CA THR A 35 4.04 -17.47 5.54
C THR A 35 2.77 -17.81 4.77
N ASP A 36 2.72 -19.01 4.17
CA ASP A 36 1.50 -19.47 3.49
C ASP A 36 0.34 -19.62 4.48
N GLU A 37 0.61 -19.94 5.75
CA GLU A 37 -0.41 -20.01 6.80
C GLU A 37 -1.03 -18.63 7.11
N GLN A 38 -0.22 -17.57 7.17
CA GLN A 38 -0.73 -16.20 7.39
C GLN A 38 -1.58 -15.71 6.21
N ILE A 39 -1.18 -16.06 4.99
CA ILE A 39 -1.98 -15.78 3.79
C ILE A 39 -3.32 -16.54 3.86
N GLN A 40 -3.30 -17.83 4.21
CA GLN A 40 -4.52 -18.63 4.37
C GLN A 40 -5.43 -18.10 5.47
N GLU A 41 -4.86 -17.63 6.58
CA GLU A 41 -5.60 -17.02 7.67
C GLU A 41 -6.33 -15.75 7.21
N TYR A 42 -5.64 -14.86 6.48
CA TYR A 42 -6.29 -13.71 5.85
C TYR A 42 -7.43 -14.14 4.91
N GLU A 43 -7.19 -15.14 4.04
CA GLU A 43 -8.21 -15.60 3.08
C GLU A 43 -9.44 -16.19 3.79
N GLN A 44 -9.23 -16.89 4.90
CA GLN A 44 -10.30 -17.44 5.72
C GLN A 44 -11.10 -16.35 6.43
N GLN A 45 -10.41 -15.34 7.01
CA GLN A 45 -11.05 -14.29 7.79
C GLN A 45 -11.80 -13.28 6.90
N SER A 46 -11.20 -12.87 5.79
CA SER A 46 -11.81 -11.94 4.83
C SER A 46 -12.88 -12.61 3.96
N GLY A 47 -12.82 -13.94 3.79
CA GLY A 47 -13.65 -14.66 2.81
C GLY A 47 -13.24 -14.40 1.35
N MET A 48 -12.09 -13.75 1.12
CA MET A 48 -11.51 -13.52 -0.20
C MET A 48 -10.31 -14.42 -0.44
N THR A 49 -10.09 -14.82 -1.69
CA THR A 49 -8.77 -15.28 -2.12
C THR A 49 -7.87 -14.07 -2.36
N LEU A 50 -6.72 -14.00 -1.69
CA LEU A 50 -5.76 -12.92 -1.89
C LEU A 50 -5.20 -13.04 -3.32
N PRO A 51 -5.28 -12.00 -4.15
CA PRO A 51 -4.78 -12.07 -5.52
C PRO A 51 -3.27 -12.39 -5.56
N GLU A 52 -2.86 -13.23 -6.51
CA GLU A 52 -1.44 -13.64 -6.65
C GLU A 52 -0.44 -12.46 -6.72
N PRO A 53 -0.73 -11.33 -7.40
CA PRO A 53 0.13 -10.15 -7.35
C PRO A 53 0.43 -9.66 -5.92
N LEU A 54 -0.56 -9.61 -5.03
CA LEU A 54 -0.35 -9.22 -3.63
C LEU A 54 0.36 -10.32 -2.83
N LYS A 55 0.05 -11.60 -3.07
CA LYS A 55 0.79 -12.70 -2.45
C LYS A 55 2.30 -12.63 -2.72
N VAL A 56 2.70 -12.17 -3.91
CA VAL A 56 4.12 -11.95 -4.22
C VAL A 56 4.74 -10.89 -3.32
N ILE A 57 4.07 -9.74 -3.14
CA ILE A 57 4.52 -8.65 -2.26
C ILE A 57 4.59 -9.14 -0.80
N TYR A 58 3.54 -9.80 -0.30
CA TYR A 58 3.48 -10.28 1.07
C TYR A 58 4.52 -11.36 1.38
N ARG A 59 4.89 -12.20 0.40
CA ARG A 59 6.01 -13.15 0.52
C ARG A 59 7.40 -12.51 0.48
N ILE A 60 7.49 -11.20 0.22
CA ILE A 60 8.72 -10.42 0.39
C ILE A 60 8.71 -9.72 1.75
N CYS A 61 7.58 -9.10 2.11
CA CYS A 61 7.43 -8.36 3.36
C CYS A 61 5.96 -8.38 3.81
N ASN A 62 5.69 -8.76 5.06
CA ASN A 62 4.33 -8.84 5.59
C ASN A 62 3.77 -7.48 6.08
N GLY A 63 4.03 -6.42 5.34
CA GLY A 63 3.67 -5.05 5.73
C GLY A 63 4.70 -4.33 6.58
N GLN A 64 4.34 -3.12 6.97
CA GLN A 64 5.17 -2.21 7.76
C GLN A 64 4.51 -1.89 9.10
N THR A 65 5.33 -1.46 10.06
CA THR A 65 4.84 -0.94 11.33
C THR A 65 5.79 0.11 11.90
N GLU A 66 5.22 1.23 12.35
CA GLU A 66 5.94 2.27 13.08
C GLU A 66 6.41 1.79 14.46
N ASP A 67 5.67 0.89 15.11
CA ASP A 67 5.99 0.38 16.44
C ASP A 67 7.39 -0.25 16.47
N LEU A 68 7.73 -1.09 15.49
CA LEU A 68 9.07 -1.70 15.41
C LEU A 68 10.16 -0.68 15.11
N THR A 69 9.84 0.37 14.34
CA THR A 69 10.76 1.46 14.03
C THR A 69 11.12 2.21 15.30
N PHE A 70 10.10 2.63 16.06
CA PHE A 70 10.26 3.33 17.35
C PHE A 70 10.95 2.45 18.41
N GLU A 71 10.58 1.16 18.52
CA GLU A 71 11.22 0.23 19.44
C GLU A 71 12.70 0.01 19.11
N SER A 72 13.07 0.04 17.82
CA SER A 72 14.46 -0.15 17.38
C SER A 72 15.33 1.09 17.67
N ASN A 73 14.78 2.29 17.49
CA ASN A 73 15.43 3.56 17.77
C ASN A 73 14.40 4.69 17.96
N PRO A 74 14.18 5.17 19.20
CA PRO A 74 13.26 6.27 19.48
C PRO A 74 13.60 7.59 18.78
N GLU A 75 14.84 7.77 18.29
CA GLU A 75 15.22 8.96 17.49
C GLU A 75 14.60 8.95 16.08
N LEU A 76 14.00 7.84 15.67
CA LEU A 76 13.27 7.69 14.40
C LEU A 76 11.77 7.96 14.53
N GLU A 77 11.30 8.45 15.69
CA GLU A 77 9.90 8.86 15.88
C GLU A 77 9.54 9.98 14.89
N GLY A 78 8.43 9.82 14.17
CA GLY A 78 7.95 10.80 13.19
C GLY A 78 8.71 10.81 11.87
N VAL A 79 9.57 9.82 11.60
CA VAL A 79 10.19 9.66 10.28
C VAL A 79 9.20 8.98 9.34
N GLU A 80 8.91 9.64 8.22
CA GLU A 80 8.01 9.10 7.21
C GLU A 80 8.66 7.95 6.42
N ILE A 81 8.01 6.78 6.49
CA ILE A 81 8.57 5.49 6.02
C ILE A 81 7.60 4.72 5.11
N GLY A 82 6.59 5.36 4.54
CA GLY A 82 5.70 4.74 3.56
C GLY A 82 6.44 4.24 2.31
N LEU A 83 6.20 2.99 1.91
CA LEU A 83 6.81 2.41 0.71
C LEU A 83 6.19 2.91 -0.60
N PHE A 84 4.95 3.40 -0.56
CA PHE A 84 4.24 3.84 -1.77
C PHE A 84 4.09 5.36 -1.76
N PRO A 85 4.43 6.04 -2.86
CA PRO A 85 4.39 7.49 -2.88
C PRO A 85 2.97 8.02 -2.83
N SER A 86 2.75 9.12 -2.09
CA SER A 86 1.54 9.90 -2.31
C SER A 86 1.61 10.59 -3.67
N SER A 87 0.49 10.60 -4.39
CA SER A 87 0.34 11.33 -5.64
C SER A 87 -0.27 12.72 -5.46
N GLU A 88 -0.69 13.09 -4.25
CA GLU A 88 -1.22 14.41 -3.93
C GLU A 88 -0.18 15.26 -3.19
N GLU A 89 -0.29 16.58 -3.35
CA GLU A 89 0.60 17.50 -2.64
C GLU A 89 0.34 17.44 -1.13
N PHE A 90 1.42 17.43 -0.34
CA PHE A 90 1.38 17.47 1.13
C PHE A 90 0.74 16.26 1.81
N GLU A 91 0.63 15.13 1.11
CA GLU A 91 0.19 13.87 1.68
C GLU A 91 1.35 12.93 1.95
N LEU A 92 1.24 12.19 3.05
CA LEU A 92 2.24 11.22 3.49
C LEU A 92 2.29 10.01 2.56
N ALA A 93 3.48 9.44 2.40
CA ALA A 93 3.65 8.15 1.77
C ALA A 93 2.85 7.04 2.49
N TYR A 94 2.36 6.07 1.73
CA TYR A 94 1.51 5.00 2.25
C TYR A 94 2.36 3.81 2.68
N MET A 95 2.10 3.30 3.89
CA MET A 95 2.70 2.06 4.38
C MET A 95 1.99 0.84 3.83
N LEU A 96 2.75 -0.24 3.57
CA LEU A 96 2.16 -1.53 3.25
C LEU A 96 1.42 -2.10 4.48
N VAL A 97 0.11 -2.27 4.37
CA VAL A 97 -0.74 -2.78 5.46
C VAL A 97 -0.37 -4.24 5.76
N PRO A 98 -0.07 -4.60 7.03
CA PRO A 98 0.17 -5.99 7.42
C PRO A 98 -1.05 -6.90 7.17
N LEU A 99 -0.84 -8.17 6.81
CA LEU A 99 -1.96 -9.10 6.56
C LEU A 99 -2.94 -9.22 7.74
N SER A 100 -2.44 -9.11 8.98
CA SER A 100 -3.26 -9.15 10.19
C SER A 100 -4.21 -7.96 10.32
N GLN A 101 -3.93 -6.85 9.64
CA GLN A 101 -4.75 -5.64 9.59
C GLN A 101 -5.51 -5.51 8.28
N LEU A 102 -5.03 -6.15 7.20
CA LEU A 102 -5.61 -6.09 5.86
C LEU A 102 -7.07 -6.56 5.81
N VAL A 103 -7.47 -7.47 6.70
CA VAL A 103 -8.86 -7.94 6.81
C VAL A 103 -9.81 -6.77 7.07
N SER A 104 -9.44 -5.85 7.97
CA SER A 104 -10.24 -4.65 8.26
C SER A 104 -10.26 -3.68 7.08
N ASN A 105 -9.19 -3.66 6.28
CA ASN A 105 -9.07 -2.86 5.04
C ASN A 105 -9.59 -3.60 3.79
N THR A 106 -10.40 -4.65 3.98
CA THR A 106 -11.01 -5.42 2.88
C THR A 106 -12.49 -5.66 3.17
N PRO A 107 -13.37 -4.67 2.92
CA PRO A 107 -14.79 -4.82 3.22
C PRO A 107 -15.44 -5.81 2.25
N MET A 108 -16.09 -6.83 2.80
CA MET A 108 -16.71 -7.92 2.02
C MET A 108 -18.20 -8.10 2.21
N THR A 109 -18.76 -7.44 3.22
CA THR A 109 -20.20 -7.41 3.48
C THR A 109 -20.66 -5.97 3.65
N GLU A 110 -21.90 -5.69 3.24
CA GLU A 110 -22.54 -4.45 3.66
C GLU A 110 -22.62 -4.42 5.19
N PRO A 111 -22.44 -3.25 5.83
CA PRO A 111 -22.54 -3.16 7.28
C PRO A 111 -23.94 -3.58 7.75
N GLU A 112 -24.00 -4.22 8.92
CA GLU A 112 -25.29 -4.59 9.53
C GLU A 112 -26.05 -3.36 10.05
N ASP A 113 -25.32 -2.30 10.42
CA ASP A 113 -25.85 -1.03 10.91
C ASP A 113 -25.45 0.13 9.98
N GLU A 114 -26.40 0.99 9.61
CA GLU A 114 -26.15 2.18 8.76
C GLU A 114 -25.23 3.22 9.44
N ASP A 115 -25.09 3.15 10.77
CA ASP A 115 -24.21 4.00 11.59
C ASP A 115 -22.83 3.35 11.86
N ASP A 116 -22.48 2.25 11.16
CA ASP A 116 -21.17 1.62 11.29
C ASP A 116 -20.07 2.55 10.76
N CYS A 117 -19.52 3.35 11.69
CA CYS A 117 -18.46 4.31 11.43
C CYS A 117 -17.15 3.66 10.93
N ASN A 118 -17.06 2.33 10.91
CA ASN A 118 -15.91 1.61 10.38
C ASN A 118 -15.90 1.53 8.85
N ARG A 119 -16.98 1.93 8.17
CA ARG A 119 -16.98 2.02 6.70
C ARG A 119 -16.86 3.46 6.21
N MET A 120 -15.80 3.72 5.46
CA MET A 120 -15.59 5.00 4.80
C MET A 120 -16.60 5.18 3.66
N PRO A 121 -17.36 6.30 3.62
CA PRO A 121 -18.29 6.58 2.53
C PRO A 121 -17.59 6.48 1.16
N GLY A 122 -18.20 5.81 0.19
CA GLY A 122 -17.63 5.63 -1.15
C GLY A 122 -16.63 4.48 -1.30
N TYR A 123 -16.17 3.88 -0.20
CA TYR A 123 -15.36 2.67 -0.25
C TYR A 123 -16.21 1.47 -0.70
N GLU A 124 -15.74 0.75 -1.70
CA GLU A 124 -16.51 -0.31 -2.38
C GLU A 124 -16.17 -1.71 -1.84
N LEU A 125 -17.15 -2.61 -1.82
CA LEU A 125 -16.92 -4.00 -1.40
C LEU A 125 -15.96 -4.71 -2.36
N GLY A 126 -15.05 -5.51 -1.81
CA GLY A 126 -14.03 -6.23 -2.56
C GLY A 126 -12.85 -5.37 -3.00
N TRP A 127 -12.74 -4.12 -2.56
CA TRP A 127 -11.46 -3.42 -2.59
C TRP A 127 -10.55 -3.92 -1.49
N ILE A 128 -9.29 -4.13 -1.81
CA ILE A 128 -8.25 -4.57 -0.85
C ILE A 128 -7.29 -3.39 -0.64
N GLY A 129 -7.46 -2.66 0.47
CA GLY A 129 -6.62 -1.51 0.84
C GLY A 129 -5.28 -1.95 1.40
N PHE A 130 -4.29 -2.11 0.50
CA PHE A 130 -2.96 -2.60 0.88
C PHE A 130 -1.97 -1.48 1.20
N GLY A 131 -2.27 -0.23 0.82
CA GLY A 131 -1.50 0.94 1.23
C GLY A 131 -2.35 1.86 2.11
N ASP A 132 -1.82 2.31 3.23
CA ASP A 132 -2.51 3.19 4.19
C ASP A 132 -1.59 4.33 4.63
N ASN A 133 -2.11 5.57 4.61
CA ASN A 133 -1.39 6.77 5.08
C ASN A 133 -1.73 7.14 6.53
N TYR A 134 -2.54 6.34 7.23
CA TYR A 134 -3.08 6.58 8.58
C TYR A 134 -3.94 7.84 8.71
N GLY A 135 -4.18 8.55 7.61
CA GLY A 135 -5.10 9.67 7.48
C GLY A 135 -6.49 9.24 7.01
N GLY A 136 -6.64 8.01 6.53
CA GLY A 136 -7.89 7.44 6.03
C GLY A 136 -7.90 7.17 4.52
N ASP A 137 -6.92 7.67 3.78
CA ASP A 137 -6.82 7.35 2.35
C ASP A 137 -6.15 6.00 2.17
N ASN A 138 -6.51 5.31 1.10
CA ASN A 138 -5.94 4.00 0.82
C ASN A 138 -5.54 3.83 -0.63
N ILE A 139 -4.44 3.13 -0.84
CA ILE A 139 -4.13 2.51 -2.13
C ILE A 139 -4.80 1.15 -2.13
N VAL A 140 -5.70 0.94 -3.08
CA VAL A 140 -6.56 -0.25 -3.15
C VAL A 140 -6.31 -1.04 -4.42
N LEU A 141 -6.35 -2.36 -4.29
CA LEU A 141 -6.49 -3.28 -5.42
C LEU A 141 -7.99 -3.52 -5.65
N ASP A 142 -8.51 -3.12 -6.81
CA ASP A 142 -9.94 -3.26 -7.13
C ASP A 142 -10.28 -4.70 -7.53
N MET A 143 -10.86 -5.45 -6.59
CA MET A 143 -11.43 -6.78 -6.84
C MET A 143 -12.95 -6.78 -6.68
N SER A 144 -13.59 -5.61 -6.78
CA SER A 144 -15.01 -5.47 -6.54
C SER A 144 -15.84 -6.36 -7.47
N PRO A 145 -16.90 -7.02 -6.97
CA PRO A 145 -17.82 -7.75 -7.81
C PRO A 145 -18.57 -6.84 -8.80
N LYS A 146 -18.73 -5.54 -8.48
CA LYS A 146 -19.38 -4.55 -9.36
C LYS A 146 -18.48 -4.11 -10.52
N THR A 147 -17.17 -4.17 -10.34
CA THR A 147 -16.20 -3.83 -11.39
C THR A 147 -16.24 -4.89 -12.51
N PRO A 148 -16.29 -4.49 -13.80
CA PRO A 148 -16.17 -5.41 -14.92
C PRO A 148 -14.91 -6.27 -14.79
N GLU A 149 -15.00 -7.57 -15.10
CA GLU A 149 -13.88 -8.50 -14.94
C GLU A 149 -12.59 -8.02 -15.66
N SER A 150 -12.73 -7.35 -16.81
CA SER A 150 -11.60 -6.78 -17.56
C SER A 150 -10.90 -5.60 -16.88
N GLN A 151 -11.51 -5.02 -15.84
CA GLN A 151 -10.99 -3.89 -15.07
C GLN A 151 -10.55 -4.29 -13.66
N ARG A 152 -10.85 -5.52 -13.20
CA ARG A 152 -10.40 -5.99 -11.89
C ARG A 152 -8.89 -6.14 -11.86
N GLY A 153 -8.30 -5.82 -10.72
CA GLY A 153 -6.86 -5.85 -10.48
C GLY A 153 -6.14 -4.53 -10.80
N ARG A 154 -6.86 -3.48 -11.18
CA ARG A 154 -6.34 -2.10 -11.22
C ARG A 154 -6.02 -1.59 -9.81
N ILE A 155 -5.12 -0.62 -9.75
CA ILE A 155 -4.72 0.07 -8.53
C ILE A 155 -5.42 1.42 -8.51
N LEU A 156 -6.12 1.72 -7.42
CA LEU A 156 -6.78 2.99 -7.22
C LEU A 156 -6.23 3.67 -5.97
N LEU A 157 -6.23 5.00 -5.97
CA LEU A 157 -6.13 5.81 -4.77
C LEU A 157 -7.55 6.18 -4.34
N PHE A 158 -7.98 5.73 -3.19
CA PHE A 158 -9.23 6.14 -2.56
C PHE A 158 -8.96 7.32 -1.61
N ASN A 159 -9.62 8.45 -1.86
CA ASN A 159 -9.64 9.59 -0.97
C ASN A 159 -10.92 9.59 -0.12
N HIS A 160 -10.75 9.67 1.20
CA HIS A 160 -11.84 9.50 2.13
C HIS A 160 -12.68 10.77 2.36
N GLU A 161 -12.12 11.97 2.16
CA GLU A 161 -12.87 13.22 2.26
C GLU A 161 -13.88 13.39 1.12
N TYR A 162 -13.48 13.00 -0.09
CA TYR A 162 -14.31 13.13 -1.29
C TYR A 162 -15.12 11.87 -1.60
N ALA A 163 -14.89 10.78 -0.88
CA ALA A 163 -15.55 9.49 -1.07
C ALA A 163 -15.40 8.98 -2.52
N GLN A 164 -14.21 9.16 -3.10
CA GLN A 164 -13.93 8.89 -4.51
C GLN A 164 -12.60 8.15 -4.68
N ALA A 165 -12.49 7.40 -5.77
CA ALA A 165 -11.27 6.71 -6.13
C ALA A 165 -10.79 7.10 -7.52
N THR A 166 -9.49 7.37 -7.64
CA THR A 166 -8.80 7.67 -8.90
C THR A 166 -7.92 6.49 -9.28
N GLU A 167 -7.92 6.10 -10.55
CA GLU A 167 -7.04 5.03 -11.03
C GLU A 167 -5.59 5.50 -11.09
N LEU A 168 -4.71 4.81 -10.36
CA LEU A 168 -3.26 5.03 -10.41
C LEU A 168 -2.61 4.22 -11.53
N ALA A 169 -3.04 2.97 -11.72
CA ALA A 169 -2.50 2.09 -12.73
C ALA A 169 -3.46 0.94 -13.09
N PRO A 170 -3.37 0.37 -14.30
CA PRO A 170 -4.22 -0.74 -14.72
C PRO A 170 -3.85 -2.08 -14.06
N SER A 171 -2.73 -2.15 -13.32
CA SER A 171 -2.31 -3.34 -12.57
C SER A 171 -1.23 -3.02 -11.54
N LEU A 172 -1.05 -3.89 -10.55
CA LEU A 172 0.05 -3.79 -9.56
C LEU A 172 1.44 -3.78 -10.21
N GLU A 173 1.63 -4.57 -11.27
CA GLU A 173 2.90 -4.58 -12.01
C GLU A 173 3.18 -3.22 -12.66
N GLN A 174 2.18 -2.63 -13.32
CA GLN A 174 2.33 -1.31 -13.95
C GLN A 174 2.53 -0.22 -12.89
N TYR A 175 1.81 -0.29 -11.77
CA TYR A 175 1.97 0.65 -10.67
C TYR A 175 3.40 0.69 -10.13
N LEU A 176 3.98 -0.48 -9.81
CA LEU A 176 5.36 -0.58 -9.35
C LEU A 176 6.37 -0.15 -10.42
N GLN A 177 6.11 -0.50 -11.68
CA GLN A 177 6.96 -0.09 -12.80
C GLN A 177 6.99 1.44 -12.93
N ASP A 178 5.83 2.10 -12.84
CA ASP A 178 5.69 3.54 -12.92
C ASP A 178 6.41 4.23 -11.77
N ILE A 179 6.30 3.73 -10.52
CA ILE A 179 7.07 4.23 -9.38
C ILE A 179 8.57 4.15 -9.68
N MET A 180 9.07 2.97 -10.08
CA MET A 180 10.50 2.78 -10.30
C MET A 180 11.05 3.61 -11.46
N ASP A 181 10.28 3.81 -12.53
CA ASP A 181 10.70 4.66 -13.64
C ASP A 181 10.70 6.14 -13.25
N GLN A 182 9.78 6.55 -12.39
CA GLN A 182 9.74 7.91 -11.84
C GLN A 182 10.87 8.20 -10.86
N ILE A 183 11.24 7.22 -10.02
CA ILE A 183 12.47 7.28 -9.21
C ILE A 183 13.71 7.46 -10.10
N LYS A 184 13.84 6.65 -11.17
CA LYS A 184 15.01 6.72 -12.07
C LYS A 184 15.14 8.05 -12.81
N CYS A 185 14.03 8.69 -13.16
CA CYS A 185 14.05 10.00 -13.81
C CYS A 185 14.02 11.18 -12.83
N GLY A 186 14.07 10.91 -11.52
CA GLY A 186 14.14 11.94 -10.48
C GLY A 186 12.83 12.66 -10.22
N LYS A 187 11.69 12.10 -10.67
CA LYS A 187 10.34 12.62 -10.39
C LYS A 187 9.80 12.18 -9.04
N ILE A 188 10.33 11.09 -8.50
CA ILE A 188 10.07 10.63 -7.14
C ILE A 188 11.39 10.61 -6.40
N ALA A 189 11.38 11.16 -5.19
CA ALA A 189 12.52 11.19 -4.28
C ALA A 189 12.05 10.95 -2.85
N TYR A 190 13.00 10.82 -1.92
CA TYR A 190 12.70 10.89 -0.50
C TYR A 190 12.63 12.36 -0.06
N ASP A 191 11.60 12.68 0.71
CA ASP A 191 11.34 13.94 1.36
C ASP A 191 11.21 13.71 2.87
N GLU A 192 11.78 14.60 3.68
CA GLU A 192 11.84 14.41 5.14
C GLU A 192 10.46 14.54 5.82
N ASP A 193 9.56 15.33 5.23
CA ASP A 193 8.23 15.60 5.76
C ASP A 193 7.16 14.68 5.17
N LEU A 194 7.37 14.14 3.96
CA LEU A 194 6.37 13.37 3.21
C LEU A 194 6.76 11.91 2.95
N GLY A 195 8.02 11.54 3.16
CA GLY A 195 8.53 10.21 2.82
C GLY A 195 8.83 10.06 1.33
N ILE A 196 8.48 8.93 0.73
CA ILE A 196 8.61 8.77 -0.74
C ILE A 196 7.54 9.63 -1.40
N ALA A 197 7.93 10.67 -2.14
CA ALA A 197 6.98 11.63 -2.70
C ALA A 197 7.41 12.10 -4.10
N TYR A 198 6.46 12.67 -4.84
CA TYR A 198 6.76 13.31 -6.12
C TYR A 198 7.51 14.61 -5.86
N THR A 199 8.62 14.83 -6.58
CA THR A 199 9.34 16.09 -6.53
C THR A 199 8.47 17.17 -7.16
N GLN A 200 8.36 18.33 -6.51
CA GLN A 200 7.70 19.49 -7.13
C GLN A 200 8.35 19.77 -8.50
N GLU A 201 7.56 19.86 -9.57
CA GLU A 201 8.07 20.39 -10.83
C GLU A 201 8.41 21.87 -10.59
N ASP A 202 9.60 22.31 -10.98
CA ASP A 202 9.93 23.74 -11.01
C ASP A 202 8.87 24.46 -11.87
N GLU A 203 8.00 25.27 -11.25
CA GLU A 203 7.06 26.17 -11.95
C GLU A 203 7.76 27.14 -12.92
#